data_AF-A0A5J4E994-F1
#
_entry.id   AF-A0A5J4E994-F1
#
_cell.length_a   1.000
_cell.length_b   1.000
_cell.length_c   1.000
_cell.angle_alpha   90.00
_cell.angle_beta   90.00
_cell.angle_gamma   90.00
#
_symmetry.space_group_name_H-M   'P 1'
#
loop_
_entity.id
_entity.type
_entity.pdbx_description
1 polymer ?
#
loop_
_entity_poly.entity_id
_entity_poly.type
_entity_poly.pdbx_seq_one_letter_code
_entity_poly.pdbx_strand_id
1 'polypeptide(L)'
;MSALRSKAVIKLNLPKRSANDPKRTLIRLIGQNSSTQNRKTKSKMPRKRLTKEIVNERLANRGIVMLDEYVRQTVKARFECSCGNVWEARPNNILSGKGCPECGRISASKKMRLSEETVRDRLAGKGITLISKYETSQSIALFQCSKGHRWETTPNSVMTRTGCPHCYEKNQPLSKEIVNARIADRGIAMLGDYGGAHTSTLFQCKKGY
;
A
#
# COMPACT_ATOMS: atom_id res chain seq x y z
N MET A 1 55.75 15.16 7.11
CA MET A 1 55.98 14.61 5.76
C MET A 1 54.68 13.98 5.28
N SER A 2 54.22 14.37 4.07
CA SER A 2 53.54 13.57 3.03
C SER A 2 52.48 12.53 3.42
N ALA A 3 51.35 12.32 2.74
CA ALA A 3 50.82 12.76 1.45
C ALA A 3 49.31 12.36 1.44
N LEU A 4 48.37 13.13 0.86
CA LEU A 4 47.70 12.90 -0.45
C LEU A 4 47.08 11.48 -0.60
N ARG A 5 45.84 11.24 -1.06
CA ARG A 5 44.93 12.00 -1.93
C ARG A 5 43.53 11.33 -1.99
N SER A 6 42.51 12.19 -1.99
CA SER A 6 41.32 12.25 -2.86
C SER A 6 40.43 11.03 -3.18
N LYS A 7 39.18 11.12 -2.73
CA LYS A 7 37.98 10.58 -3.40
C LYS A 7 37.53 11.55 -4.51
N ALA A 8 37.34 11.04 -5.73
CA ALA A 8 36.78 11.80 -6.85
C ALA A 8 35.24 11.63 -6.89
N VAL A 9 34.51 12.75 -6.92
CA VAL A 9 33.08 12.81 -7.23
C VAL A 9 32.93 13.59 -8.53
N ILE A 10 32.42 12.93 -9.57
CA ILE A 10 32.18 13.52 -10.88
C ILE A 10 30.85 14.30 -10.81
N LYS A 11 30.93 15.64 -10.82
CA LYS A 11 29.81 16.54 -11.08
C LYS A 11 29.77 16.84 -12.58
N LEU A 12 28.73 16.38 -13.27
CA LEU A 12 28.42 16.82 -14.63
C LEU A 12 27.71 18.18 -14.57
N ASN A 13 28.34 19.18 -15.19
CA ASN A 13 27.86 20.55 -15.33
C ASN A 13 26.78 20.65 -16.42
N LEU A 14 25.66 21.30 -16.09
CA LEU A 14 24.69 21.83 -17.06
C LEU A 14 24.94 23.35 -17.22
N PRO A 15 25.11 23.88 -18.46
CA PRO A 15 25.23 25.31 -18.66
C PRO A 15 23.86 26.03 -18.67
N LYS A 16 23.91 27.27 -18.19
CA LYS A 16 22.83 28.18 -17.79
C LYS A 16 22.13 28.84 -19.00
N ARG A 17 20.88 29.26 -18.78
CA ARG A 17 20.10 30.15 -19.66
C ARG A 17 20.69 31.57 -19.70
N SER A 18 20.56 32.25 -20.85
CA SER A 18 20.57 33.72 -20.95
C SER A 18 19.59 34.19 -22.03
N ALA A 19 19.00 35.37 -21.81
CA ALA A 19 17.97 36.04 -22.62
C ALA A 19 18.52 37.33 -23.28
N ASN A 20 17.82 37.79 -24.33
CA ASN A 20 17.93 39.05 -25.12
C ASN A 20 19.10 39.20 -26.11
N ASP A 21 18.81 39.41 -27.42
CA ASP A 21 18.85 40.76 -28.06
C ASP A 21 18.26 40.76 -29.52
N PRO A 22 17.75 41.89 -30.07
CA PRO A 22 16.79 42.00 -31.18
C PRO A 22 17.35 42.60 -32.49
N LYS A 23 16.80 42.18 -33.66
CA LYS A 23 16.74 42.96 -34.93
C LYS A 23 15.53 42.42 -35.74
N ARG A 24 14.38 43.10 -35.81
CA ARG A 24 13.99 44.28 -36.61
C ARG A 24 13.99 44.04 -38.14
N THR A 25 12.78 43.75 -38.64
CA THR A 25 12.13 44.37 -39.83
C THR A 25 12.50 43.94 -41.26
N LEU A 26 11.59 43.14 -41.84
CA LEU A 26 10.78 43.40 -43.06
C LEU A 26 11.46 43.92 -44.34
N ILE A 27 11.55 43.08 -45.38
CA ILE A 27 11.37 43.49 -46.79
C ILE A 27 10.54 42.41 -47.55
N ARG A 28 9.62 42.94 -48.36
CA ARG A 28 8.53 42.37 -49.16
C ARG A 28 8.95 41.53 -50.39
N LEU A 29 8.04 40.60 -50.75
CA LEU A 29 7.63 40.12 -52.11
C LEU A 29 8.76 39.43 -52.92
N ILE A 30 8.57 38.36 -53.68
CA ILE A 30 7.52 37.95 -54.63
C ILE A 30 7.63 36.42 -54.77
N GLY A 31 6.53 35.69 -54.90
CA GLY A 31 6.58 34.26 -55.20
C GLY A 31 5.24 33.57 -55.04
N GLN A 32 4.30 33.90 -55.93
CA GLN A 32 3.12 33.07 -56.14
C GLN A 32 3.61 31.71 -56.69
N ASN A 33 3.30 30.63 -55.99
CA ASN A 33 3.08 29.36 -56.65
C ASN A 33 1.94 28.61 -55.97
N SER A 34 0.87 28.52 -56.75
CA SER A 34 -0.34 27.77 -56.53
C SER A 34 -0.03 26.28 -56.35
N SER A 35 -0.36 25.75 -55.16
CA SER A 35 -0.52 24.31 -54.94
C SER A 35 -1.75 24.09 -54.07
N THR A 36 -2.90 24.50 -54.60
CA THR A 36 -4.17 23.91 -54.18
C THR A 36 -4.14 22.42 -54.47
N GLN A 37 -4.76 21.66 -53.58
CA GLN A 37 -5.12 20.24 -53.67
C GLN A 37 -4.06 19.26 -53.16
N ASN A 38 -4.27 18.73 -51.94
CA ASN A 38 -4.96 17.43 -51.79
C ASN A 38 -4.98 17.01 -50.31
N ARG A 39 -5.93 17.56 -49.53
CA ARG A 39 -6.20 17.10 -48.15
C ARG A 39 -7.04 15.82 -48.26
N LYS A 40 -6.38 14.68 -48.50
CA LYS A 40 -7.02 13.34 -48.51
C LYS A 40 -7.81 13.15 -47.22
N THR A 41 -9.13 13.24 -47.31
CA THR A 41 -10.07 12.83 -46.28
C THR A 41 -9.93 11.32 -46.11
N LYS A 42 -9.27 10.87 -45.03
CA LYS A 42 -9.31 9.46 -44.63
C LYS A 42 -10.78 9.10 -44.37
N SER A 43 -11.39 8.32 -45.26
CA SER A 43 -12.74 7.80 -45.06
C SER A 43 -12.75 6.95 -43.78
N LYS A 44 -13.52 7.37 -42.76
CA LYS A 44 -13.78 6.55 -41.58
C LYS A 44 -14.55 5.31 -42.03
N MET A 45 -13.89 4.15 -42.03
CA MET A 45 -14.55 2.86 -42.20
C MET A 45 -15.73 2.75 -41.22
N PRO A 46 -16.90 2.23 -41.64
CA PRO A 46 -18.03 2.06 -40.74
C PRO A 46 -17.63 1.11 -39.60
N ARG A 47 -17.75 1.57 -38.35
CA ARG A 47 -17.49 0.70 -37.20
C ARG A 47 -18.52 -0.43 -37.21
N LYS A 48 -18.06 -1.69 -37.30
CA LYS A 48 -18.93 -2.86 -37.06
C LYS A 48 -19.68 -2.64 -35.74
N ARG A 49 -21.01 -2.76 -35.78
CA ARG A 49 -21.84 -2.74 -34.56
C ARG A 49 -21.43 -3.93 -33.69
N LEU A 50 -21.29 -3.71 -32.39
CA LEU A 50 -21.05 -4.83 -31.47
C LEU A 50 -22.30 -5.72 -31.48
N THR A 51 -22.07 -7.02 -31.52
CA THR A 51 -23.06 -8.08 -31.33
C THR A 51 -22.61 -8.96 -30.16
N LYS A 52 -23.48 -9.86 -29.69
CA LYS A 52 -23.16 -10.82 -28.63
C LYS A 52 -21.95 -11.68 -28.99
N GLU A 53 -21.86 -12.12 -30.25
CA GLU A 53 -20.77 -12.94 -30.77
C GLU A 53 -19.44 -12.19 -30.70
N ILE A 54 -19.41 -10.93 -31.16
CA ILE A 54 -18.20 -10.09 -31.11
C ILE A 54 -17.79 -9.80 -29.66
N VAL A 55 -18.75 -9.64 -28.76
CA VAL A 55 -18.46 -9.47 -27.33
C VAL A 55 -17.85 -10.75 -26.76
N ASN A 56 -18.42 -11.91 -27.04
CA ASN A 56 -17.92 -13.20 -26.57
C ASN A 56 -16.54 -13.54 -27.13
N GLU A 57 -16.29 -13.27 -28.42
CA GLU A 57 -14.97 -13.41 -29.04
C GLU A 57 -13.90 -12.59 -28.28
N ARG A 58 -14.21 -11.35 -27.93
CA ARG A 58 -13.29 -10.48 -27.15
C ARG A 58 -13.08 -10.93 -25.71
N LEU A 59 -14.02 -11.68 -25.15
CA LEU A 59 -13.98 -12.15 -23.77
C LEU A 59 -13.49 -13.59 -23.62
N ALA A 60 -13.30 -14.32 -24.74
CA ALA A 60 -12.86 -15.71 -24.76
C ALA A 60 -11.60 -15.97 -23.93
N ASN A 61 -10.57 -15.14 -24.10
CA ASN A 61 -9.29 -15.24 -23.37
C ASN A 61 -9.43 -15.02 -21.85
N ARG A 62 -10.58 -14.52 -21.39
CA ARG A 62 -10.85 -14.23 -19.98
C ARG A 62 -11.82 -15.23 -19.36
N GLY A 63 -12.30 -16.20 -20.14
CA GLY A 63 -13.29 -17.18 -19.70
C GLY A 63 -14.59 -16.50 -19.24
N ILE A 64 -15.04 -15.48 -19.95
CA ILE A 64 -16.30 -14.77 -19.67
C ILE A 64 -17.20 -14.87 -20.90
N VAL A 65 -18.46 -15.23 -20.71
CA VAL A 65 -19.49 -15.36 -21.74
C VAL A 65 -20.66 -14.46 -21.39
N MET A 66 -21.13 -13.67 -22.35
CA MET A 66 -22.38 -12.91 -22.28
C MET A 66 -23.55 -13.85 -22.61
N LEU A 67 -24.54 -13.90 -21.72
CA LEU A 67 -25.71 -14.77 -21.85
C LEU A 67 -26.85 -14.08 -22.61
N ASP A 68 -27.08 -12.80 -22.34
CA ASP A 68 -28.16 -12.03 -22.98
C ASP A 68 -27.73 -11.44 -24.34
N GLU A 69 -28.69 -10.99 -25.13
CA GLU A 69 -28.40 -10.32 -26.40
C GLU A 69 -27.77 -8.93 -26.20
N TYR A 70 -26.89 -8.55 -27.12
CA TYR A 70 -26.26 -7.24 -27.07
C TYR A 70 -27.25 -6.15 -27.49
N VAL A 71 -27.67 -5.33 -26.53
CA VAL A 71 -28.51 -4.16 -26.80
C VAL A 71 -27.66 -2.91 -27.03
N ARG A 72 -26.92 -2.50 -25.99
CA ARG A 72 -25.97 -1.37 -26.03
C ARG A 72 -25.03 -1.44 -24.84
N GLN A 73 -23.89 -0.76 -24.95
CA GLN A 73 -22.81 -0.84 -23.97
C GLN A 73 -23.16 -0.35 -22.55
N THR A 74 -24.23 0.44 -22.38
CA THR A 74 -24.67 1.02 -21.11
C THR A 74 -25.81 0.24 -20.43
N VAL A 75 -26.44 -0.68 -21.15
CA VAL A 75 -27.51 -1.54 -20.62
C VAL A 75 -26.86 -2.75 -19.96
N LYS A 76 -27.36 -3.13 -18.79
CA LYS A 76 -26.85 -4.32 -18.10
C LYS A 76 -27.20 -5.58 -18.89
N ALA A 77 -26.29 -6.54 -18.87
CA ALA A 77 -26.47 -7.88 -19.38
C ALA A 77 -25.90 -8.86 -18.37
N ARG A 78 -26.36 -10.11 -18.42
CA ARG A 78 -25.82 -11.21 -17.63
C ARG A 78 -24.58 -11.80 -18.29
N PHE A 79 -23.60 -12.10 -17.46
CA PHE A 79 -22.34 -12.73 -17.84
C PHE A 79 -22.11 -13.94 -16.97
N GLU A 80 -21.51 -14.97 -17.55
CA GLU A 80 -21.04 -16.17 -16.88
C GLU A 80 -19.52 -16.23 -16.99
N CYS A 81 -18.85 -16.64 -15.91
CA CYS A 81 -17.41 -16.87 -15.89
C CYS A 81 -17.15 -18.37 -15.87
N SER A 82 -15.99 -18.80 -16.37
CA SER A 82 -15.51 -20.17 -16.28
C SER A 82 -15.43 -20.72 -14.85
N CYS A 83 -15.48 -19.88 -13.82
CA CYS A 83 -15.64 -20.30 -12.43
C CYS A 83 -17.09 -20.68 -12.03
N GLY A 84 -18.04 -20.64 -12.98
CA GLY A 84 -19.47 -20.92 -12.77
C GLY A 84 -20.29 -19.75 -12.19
N ASN A 85 -19.67 -18.60 -11.93
CA ASN A 85 -20.39 -17.45 -11.37
C ASN A 85 -21.13 -16.68 -12.48
N VAL A 86 -22.42 -16.41 -12.25
CA VAL A 86 -23.26 -15.58 -13.13
C VAL A 86 -23.52 -14.23 -12.44
N TRP A 87 -23.32 -13.12 -13.16
CA TRP A 87 -23.57 -11.77 -12.61
C TRP A 87 -24.04 -10.79 -13.67
N GLU A 88 -24.68 -9.71 -13.23
CA GLU A 88 -25.07 -8.60 -14.10
C GLU A 88 -24.00 -7.51 -14.14
N ALA A 89 -23.68 -7.04 -15.34
CA ALA A 89 -22.80 -5.91 -15.54
C ALA A 89 -23.11 -5.16 -16.84
N ARG A 90 -22.57 -3.95 -16.99
CA ARG A 90 -22.62 -3.24 -18.28
C ARG A 90 -21.50 -3.78 -19.20
N PRO A 91 -21.79 -4.04 -20.49
CA PRO A 91 -20.78 -4.54 -21.43
C PRO A 91 -19.54 -3.64 -21.54
N ASN A 92 -19.68 -2.31 -21.43
CA ASN A 92 -18.52 -1.41 -21.46
C ASN A 92 -17.52 -1.67 -20.31
N ASN A 93 -18.02 -1.94 -19.09
CA ASN A 93 -17.18 -2.23 -17.93
C ASN A 93 -16.46 -3.56 -18.10
N ILE A 94 -17.15 -4.56 -18.63
CA ILE A 94 -16.56 -5.88 -18.87
C ILE A 94 -15.48 -5.78 -19.95
N LEU A 95 -15.79 -5.12 -21.08
CA LEU A 95 -14.84 -4.91 -22.17
C LEU A 95 -13.65 -4.02 -21.76
N SER A 96 -13.81 -3.10 -20.80
CA SER A 96 -12.72 -2.28 -20.27
C SER A 96 -11.83 -3.02 -19.25
N GLY A 97 -12.09 -4.31 -18.99
CA GLY A 97 -11.25 -5.16 -18.14
C GLY A 97 -11.83 -5.52 -16.78
N LYS A 98 -13.02 -5.04 -16.39
CA LYS A 98 -13.70 -5.57 -15.18
C LYS A 98 -14.16 -6.99 -15.44
N GLY A 99 -13.99 -7.89 -14.48
CA GLY A 99 -14.25 -9.32 -14.64
C GLY A 99 -15.25 -9.85 -13.63
N CYS A 100 -15.20 -11.17 -13.42
CA CYS A 100 -16.01 -11.85 -12.43
C CYS A 100 -15.74 -11.30 -11.01
N PRO A 101 -16.79 -10.91 -10.27
CA PRO A 101 -16.65 -10.39 -8.91
C PRO A 101 -16.06 -11.44 -7.95
N GLU A 102 -16.44 -12.71 -8.07
CA GLU A 102 -15.91 -13.78 -7.22
C GLU A 102 -14.42 -14.03 -7.47
N CYS A 103 -14.02 -14.19 -8.74
CA CYS A 103 -12.60 -14.33 -9.08
C CYS A 103 -11.78 -13.11 -8.64
N GLY A 104 -12.35 -11.91 -8.80
CA GLY A 104 -11.75 -10.66 -8.33
C GLY A 104 -11.54 -10.65 -6.82
N ARG A 105 -12.57 -11.03 -6.05
CA ARG A 105 -12.53 -11.13 -4.58
C ARG A 105 -11.50 -12.15 -4.11
N ILE A 106 -11.48 -13.34 -4.68
CA ILE A 106 -10.51 -14.40 -4.36
C ILE A 106 -9.08 -13.93 -4.64
N SER A 107 -8.85 -13.31 -5.81
CA SER A 107 -7.53 -12.81 -6.20
C SER A 107 -7.08 -11.65 -5.32
N ALA A 108 -7.96 -10.72 -5.00
CA ALA A 108 -7.67 -9.61 -4.08
C ALA A 108 -7.35 -10.14 -2.68
N SER A 109 -8.13 -11.09 -2.17
CA SER A 109 -7.84 -11.74 -0.88
C SER A 109 -6.47 -12.40 -0.89
N LYS A 110 -6.13 -13.17 -1.93
CA LYS A 110 -4.79 -13.78 -2.07
C LYS A 110 -3.65 -12.75 -2.07
N LYS A 111 -3.81 -11.62 -2.76
CA LYS A 111 -2.82 -10.54 -2.80
C LYS A 111 -2.68 -9.78 -1.48
N MET A 112 -3.77 -9.64 -0.74
CA MET A 112 -3.78 -9.00 0.58
C MET A 112 -3.28 -9.92 1.70
N ARG A 113 -3.07 -11.22 1.43
CA ARG A 113 -2.42 -12.13 2.39
C ARG A 113 -0.95 -11.71 2.52
N LEU A 114 -0.55 -11.43 3.76
CA LEU A 114 0.87 -11.32 4.08
C LEU A 114 1.50 -12.70 3.95
N SER A 115 2.58 -12.79 3.18
CA SER A 115 3.35 -14.03 3.08
C SER A 115 3.99 -14.35 4.43
N GLU A 116 4.20 -15.64 4.71
CA GLU A 116 4.93 -16.06 5.92
C GLU A 116 6.30 -15.38 6.01
N GLU A 117 6.98 -15.23 4.87
CA GLU A 117 8.25 -14.52 4.76
C GLU A 117 8.14 -13.06 5.24
N THR A 118 7.12 -12.32 4.76
CA THR A 118 6.89 -10.94 5.19
C THR A 118 6.60 -10.86 6.69
N VAL A 119 5.86 -11.83 7.24
CA VAL A 119 5.60 -11.90 8.67
C VAL A 119 6.88 -12.18 9.45
N ARG A 120 7.70 -13.14 9.01
CA ARG A 120 8.98 -13.47 9.65
C ARG A 120 9.93 -12.28 9.66
N ASP A 121 10.09 -11.59 8.52
CA ASP A 121 10.96 -10.42 8.40
C ASP A 121 10.55 -9.29 9.37
N ARG A 122 9.26 -8.96 9.42
CA ARG A 122 8.73 -7.94 10.34
C ARG A 122 8.86 -8.31 11.80
N LEU A 123 8.85 -9.60 12.13
CA LEU A 123 8.96 -10.09 13.50
C LEU A 123 10.40 -10.30 13.97
N ALA A 124 11.35 -10.43 13.03
CA ALA A 124 12.77 -10.59 13.34
C ALA A 124 13.29 -9.45 14.23
N GLY A 125 12.93 -8.20 13.91
CA GLY A 125 13.29 -7.03 14.71
C GLY A 125 12.66 -6.97 16.11
N LYS A 126 11.60 -7.76 16.37
CA LYS A 126 10.92 -7.83 17.68
C LYS A 126 11.40 -9.01 18.53
N GLY A 127 12.29 -9.86 18.02
CA GLY A 127 12.69 -11.10 18.68
C GLY A 127 11.53 -12.09 18.83
N ILE A 128 10.62 -12.13 17.84
CA ILE A 128 9.47 -13.03 17.80
C ILE A 128 9.60 -13.93 16.57
N THR A 129 9.35 -15.22 16.75
CA THR A 129 9.40 -16.26 15.73
C THR A 129 8.00 -16.82 15.50
N LEU A 130 7.61 -16.91 14.23
CA LEU A 130 6.41 -17.64 13.80
C LEU A 130 6.71 -19.14 13.79
N ILE A 131 5.98 -19.94 14.58
CA ILE A 131 6.16 -21.39 14.68
C ILE A 131 5.23 -22.14 13.74
N SER A 132 3.93 -21.82 13.78
CA SER A 132 2.94 -22.54 12.97
C SER A 132 2.66 -21.84 11.65
N LYS A 133 2.18 -22.60 10.67
CA LYS A 133 1.56 -22.04 9.47
C LYS A 133 0.21 -21.42 9.82
N TYR A 134 -0.26 -20.54 8.95
CA TYR A 134 -1.59 -19.93 9.05
C TYR A 134 -2.19 -19.79 7.65
N GLU A 135 -3.50 -19.96 7.54
CA GLU A 135 -4.19 -20.04 6.24
C GLU A 135 -4.76 -18.67 5.81
N THR A 136 -5.12 -17.83 6.77
CA THR A 136 -5.77 -16.54 6.53
C THR A 136 -5.24 -15.46 7.49
N SER A 137 -5.54 -14.19 7.22
CA SER A 137 -5.20 -13.09 8.14
C SER A 137 -5.91 -13.17 9.49
N GLN A 138 -7.00 -13.94 9.56
CA GLN A 138 -7.80 -14.17 10.76
C GLN A 138 -7.49 -15.50 11.46
N SER A 139 -6.78 -16.42 10.78
CA SER A 139 -6.39 -17.67 11.42
C SER A 139 -5.35 -17.40 12.51
N ILE A 140 -5.52 -18.11 13.60
CA ILE A 140 -4.60 -18.10 14.74
C ILE A 140 -3.32 -18.84 14.32
N ALA A 141 -2.18 -18.27 14.69
CA ALA A 141 -0.87 -18.88 14.52
C ALA A 141 -0.13 -18.88 15.86
N LEU A 142 0.77 -19.84 16.03
CA LEU A 142 1.62 -19.97 17.20
C LEU A 142 2.89 -19.15 17.01
N PHE A 143 3.19 -18.30 17.99
CA PHE A 143 4.38 -17.46 18.04
C PHE A 143 5.22 -17.78 19.28
N GLN A 144 6.53 -17.53 19.20
CA GLN A 144 7.44 -17.63 20.32
C GLN A 144 8.39 -16.44 20.38
N CYS A 145 8.63 -15.90 21.57
CA CYS A 145 9.63 -14.83 21.76
C CYS A 145 11.03 -15.40 22.10
N SER A 146 12.04 -14.54 22.06
CA SER A 146 13.41 -14.87 22.45
C SER A 146 13.56 -15.43 23.88
N LYS A 147 12.63 -15.11 24.79
CA LYS A 147 12.58 -15.67 26.16
C LYS A 147 11.87 -17.03 26.25
N GLY A 148 11.44 -17.60 25.13
CA GLY A 148 10.79 -18.92 25.07
C GLY A 148 9.28 -18.93 25.30
N HIS A 149 8.66 -17.80 25.67
CA HIS A 149 7.19 -17.76 25.83
C HIS A 149 6.50 -18.01 24.49
N ARG A 150 5.46 -18.84 24.52
CA ARG A 150 4.63 -19.20 23.36
C ARG A 150 3.21 -18.69 23.54
N TRP A 151 2.61 -18.17 22.48
CA TRP A 151 1.21 -17.74 22.51
C TRP A 151 0.58 -17.82 21.13
N GLU A 152 -0.74 -17.94 21.13
CA GLU A 152 -1.56 -18.08 19.94
C GLU A 152 -2.31 -16.78 19.67
N THR A 153 -2.21 -16.27 18.45
CA THR A 153 -2.95 -15.06 18.02
C THR A 153 -2.90 -14.93 16.50
N THR A 154 -3.61 -13.95 15.93
CA THR A 154 -3.50 -13.64 14.51
C THR A 154 -2.17 -12.93 14.18
N PRO A 155 -1.60 -13.13 12.97
CA PRO A 155 -0.40 -12.40 12.54
C PRO A 155 -0.57 -10.88 12.61
N ASN A 156 -1.76 -10.37 12.25
CA ASN A 156 -2.08 -8.93 12.33
C ASN A 156 -1.92 -8.37 13.75
N SER A 157 -2.35 -9.12 14.76
CA SER A 157 -2.18 -8.75 16.17
C SER A 157 -0.72 -8.68 16.60
N VAL A 158 0.13 -9.65 16.18
CA VAL A 158 1.57 -9.63 16.54
C VAL A 158 2.32 -8.51 15.84
N MET A 159 1.96 -8.20 14.59
CA MET A 159 2.57 -7.08 13.87
C MET A 159 2.21 -5.73 14.50
N THR A 160 0.96 -5.55 14.95
CA THR A 160 0.50 -4.30 15.56
C THR A 160 0.93 -4.13 17.02
N ARG A 161 1.03 -5.22 17.79
CA ARG A 161 1.47 -5.17 19.20
C ARG A 161 2.97 -4.90 19.34
N THR A 162 3.35 -4.34 20.48
CA THR A 162 4.75 -3.96 20.80
C THR A 162 5.64 -5.16 21.11
N GLY A 163 5.09 -6.34 21.44
CA GLY A 163 5.89 -7.51 21.75
C GLY A 163 5.10 -8.70 22.32
N CYS A 164 5.81 -9.62 22.97
CA CYS A 164 5.23 -10.79 23.64
C CYS A 164 4.36 -10.36 24.84
N PRO A 165 3.12 -10.86 24.98
CA PRO A 165 2.23 -10.51 26.08
C PRO A 165 2.83 -10.85 27.45
N HIS A 166 3.43 -12.03 27.58
CA HIS A 166 4.07 -12.49 28.82
C HIS A 166 5.34 -11.70 29.20
N CYS A 167 6.03 -11.12 28.21
CA CYS A 167 7.15 -10.23 28.49
C CYS A 167 6.68 -8.85 28.97
N TYR A 168 5.53 -8.40 28.49
CA TYR A 168 4.95 -7.10 28.84
C TYR A 168 4.22 -7.13 30.20
N GLU A 169 3.56 -8.24 30.55
CA GLU A 169 2.88 -8.43 31.85
C GLU A 169 3.85 -8.40 33.05
N LYS A 170 5.16 -8.51 32.83
CA LYS A 170 6.18 -8.26 33.86
C LYS A 170 6.38 -6.78 34.17
N ASN A 171 5.75 -5.86 33.45
CA ASN A 171 5.51 -4.49 33.93
C ASN A 171 4.36 -4.49 34.94
N GLN A 172 4.55 -5.21 36.05
CA GLN A 172 3.77 -4.90 37.25
C GLN A 172 3.91 -3.39 37.53
N PRO A 173 2.85 -2.72 38.03
CA PRO A 173 2.95 -1.32 38.43
C PRO A 173 4.23 -1.13 39.26
N LEU A 174 5.02 -0.10 38.94
CA LEU A 174 6.20 0.22 39.74
C LEU A 174 5.74 0.32 41.20
N SER A 175 6.37 -0.42 42.10
CA SER A 175 6.02 -0.30 43.51
C SER A 175 6.42 1.07 44.04
N LYS A 176 5.76 1.52 45.12
CA LYS A 176 6.09 2.78 45.80
C LYS A 176 7.58 2.85 46.16
N GLU A 177 8.18 1.74 46.56
CA GLU A 177 9.61 1.63 46.89
C GLU A 177 10.48 1.88 45.65
N ILE A 178 10.16 1.26 44.50
CA ILE A 178 10.93 1.44 43.27
C ILE A 178 10.83 2.89 42.78
N VAL A 179 9.65 3.51 42.88
CA VAL A 179 9.50 4.91 42.48
C VAL A 179 10.31 5.81 43.40
N ASN A 180 10.21 5.63 44.72
CA ASN A 180 10.99 6.41 45.70
C ASN A 180 12.51 6.23 45.53
N ALA A 181 12.99 5.04 45.21
CA ALA A 181 14.41 4.80 44.93
C ALA A 181 14.91 5.59 43.72
N ARG A 182 14.08 5.76 42.68
CA ARG A 182 14.43 6.49 41.45
C ARG A 182 14.41 8.01 41.59
N ILE A 183 13.68 8.55 42.56
CA ILE A 183 13.54 10.00 42.80
C ILE A 183 14.25 10.48 44.07
N ALA A 184 14.98 9.59 44.75
CA ALA A 184 15.63 9.88 46.03
C ALA A 184 16.63 11.03 45.96
N ASP A 185 17.31 11.17 44.81
CA ASP A 185 18.26 12.25 44.50
C ASP A 185 17.59 13.64 44.44
N ARG A 186 16.28 13.69 44.15
CA ARG A 186 15.51 14.93 44.02
C ARG A 186 14.98 15.46 45.36
N GLY A 187 15.12 14.70 46.43
CA GLY A 187 14.58 15.07 47.75
C GLY A 187 13.05 15.11 47.80
N ILE A 188 12.39 14.27 47.01
CA ILE A 188 10.94 14.13 46.94
C ILE A 188 10.58 12.68 47.29
N ALA A 189 9.50 12.47 48.03
CA ALA A 189 8.98 11.16 48.38
C ALA A 189 7.50 11.02 47.96
N MET A 190 7.15 9.93 47.30
CA MET A 190 5.78 9.55 47.02
C MET A 190 5.11 9.05 48.30
N LEU A 191 3.92 9.58 48.61
CA LEU A 191 3.11 9.19 49.78
C LEU A 191 2.00 8.20 49.42
N GLY A 192 1.34 8.39 48.27
CA GLY A 192 0.29 7.47 47.79
C GLY A 192 0.82 6.28 47.01
N ASP A 193 -0.09 5.45 46.51
CA ASP A 193 0.26 4.31 45.66
C ASP A 193 0.49 4.75 44.21
N TYR A 194 1.29 3.96 43.49
CA TYR A 194 1.54 4.18 42.07
C TYR A 194 0.43 3.53 41.23
N GLY A 195 -0.54 4.35 40.80
CA GLY A 195 -1.64 3.92 39.94
C GLY A 195 -1.35 3.95 38.44
N GLY A 196 -0.09 4.15 38.02
CA GLY A 196 0.32 4.27 36.61
C GLY A 196 0.74 5.67 36.17
N ALA A 197 1.24 5.80 34.94
CA ALA A 197 1.88 7.03 34.45
C ALA A 197 0.93 8.22 34.25
N HIS A 198 -0.39 7.96 34.13
CA HIS A 198 -1.42 8.99 33.95
C HIS A 198 -2.28 9.19 35.20
N THR A 199 -1.91 8.55 36.32
CA THR A 199 -2.67 8.61 37.57
C THR A 199 -1.92 9.53 38.52
N SER A 200 -2.56 10.62 38.94
CA SER A 200 -1.99 11.52 39.93
C SER A 200 -1.90 10.84 41.31
N THR A 201 -0.82 11.10 42.03
CA THR A 201 -0.64 10.65 43.42
C THR A 201 0.08 11.72 44.23
N LEU A 202 0.06 11.60 45.55
CA LEU A 202 0.65 12.59 46.46
C LEU A 202 2.16 12.40 46.58
N PHE A 203 2.88 13.51 46.59
CA PHE A 203 4.31 13.59 46.84
C PHE A 203 4.60 14.63 47.92
N GLN A 204 5.69 14.43 48.65
CA GLN A 204 6.17 15.34 49.68
C GLN A 204 7.62 15.73 49.37
N CYS A 205 7.91 17.02 49.42
CA CYS A 205 9.27 17.52 49.36
C CYS A 205 9.94 17.44 50.74
N LYS A 206 11.25 17.16 50.79
CA LYS A 206 12.08 17.26 52.02
C LYS A 206 12.00 18.63 52.70
N LYS A 207 11.61 19.69 51.97
CA LYS A 207 11.40 21.04 52.51
C LYS A 207 10.05 21.24 53.20
N GLY A 208 9.20 20.20 53.29
CA GLY A 208 7.97 20.22 54.08
C GLY A 208 6.71 20.71 53.35
N TYR A 209 6.74 20.76 52.02
CA TYR A 209 5.58 21.11 51.17
C TYR A 209 5.12 19.91 50.36
#